data_AF-A0A7S2Z4W2-F1
#
_entry.id   AF-A0A7S2Z4W2-F1
#
_cell.length_a   1.000
_cell.length_b   1.000
_cell.length_c   1.000
_cell.angle_alpha   90.00
_cell.angle_beta   90.00
_cell.angle_gamma   90.00
#
_symmetry.space_group_name_H-M   'P 1'
#
loop_
_entity.id
_entity.type
_entity.pdbx_description
1 polymer ?
#
loop_
_entity_poly.entity_id
_entity_poly.type
_entity_poly.pdbx_seq_one_letter_code
_entity_poly.pdbx_strand_id
1 'polypeptide(L)'
;ALNVVTTLPKLAVVYADQRCLNMILTCIEPRGEEVDFGACPYYAASLEIVLTLFVHMTANKACVEALANDKILVKLYLMLYRPASKNALILVLDILQGLAKTPTTSWSAATQAGGIYLLSLVLPQGDDYSEEDDYVEKVQERSISILMTLCAEKVNGIRLVTFLQRFLPPGLVDQLKEGPKESTRKAFHIKSETPEHVWNPDMARKLSKEVNRLKLLAANAQLKGTLNIPLKDEYKFQFQELDNEVFVGGVYVRLFMKQPEFPLRNPKRFLEGLLKEYFKVALRESQKNDGVDNTMPVLLSAATVSLLRIHKLLSEHAASLGYISSLVKFIERVYSNASASEVCGSALRLAHQLSVNVRVAEALASVKPEATNVFMRCFEIGLGAKILALEIIKRSLNPQNRGRDGLVKQALDCKLVQALLNILDWNAQEGKEKGISANNADEGTQRVLVVDIIHLLRKDGAYAEVIREMVDENEIWKAYSQQKHDLFLPSNANDST
;
A
#
# COMPACT_ATOMS: atom_id res chain seq x y z
N ALA A 1 29.63 10.41 -36.91
CA ALA A 1 29.10 10.87 -38.21
C ALA A 1 28.28 12.15 -37.97
N LEU A 2 28.38 13.13 -38.87
CA LEU A 2 27.61 14.38 -38.78
C LEU A 2 26.11 14.06 -38.95
N ASN A 3 25.23 14.51 -38.05
CA ASN A 3 23.78 14.33 -38.22
C ASN A 3 23.28 15.28 -39.32
N VAL A 4 23.23 14.77 -40.56
CA VAL A 4 22.89 15.55 -41.76
C VAL A 4 21.51 16.22 -41.66
N VAL A 5 20.57 15.63 -40.92
CA VAL A 5 19.21 16.17 -40.71
C VAL A 5 19.25 17.43 -39.83
N THR A 6 20.14 17.47 -38.85
CA THR A 6 20.33 18.67 -38.00
C THR A 6 21.15 19.76 -38.68
N THR A 7 22.06 19.40 -39.59
CA THR A 7 22.93 20.37 -40.27
C THR A 7 22.30 20.99 -41.51
N LEU A 8 21.24 20.39 -42.08
CA LEU A 8 20.53 20.91 -43.25
C LEU A 8 19.03 21.03 -42.95
N PRO A 9 18.55 22.20 -42.48
CA PRO A 9 17.15 22.41 -42.10
C PRO A 9 16.13 22.08 -43.21
N LYS A 10 16.51 22.27 -44.48
CA LYS A 10 15.67 21.92 -45.63
C LYS A 10 15.38 20.41 -45.72
N LEU A 11 16.34 19.57 -45.34
CA LEU A 11 16.14 18.11 -45.31
C LEU A 11 15.18 17.70 -44.20
N ALA A 12 15.23 18.35 -43.03
CA ALA A 12 14.29 18.07 -41.95
C ALA A 12 12.83 18.35 -42.35
N VAL A 13 12.59 19.42 -43.12
CA VAL A 13 11.26 19.73 -43.66
C VAL A 13 10.78 18.67 -44.65
N VAL A 14 11.67 18.19 -45.54
CA VAL A 14 11.34 17.13 -46.50
C VAL A 14 11.05 15.82 -45.79
N TYR A 15 11.87 15.43 -44.81
CA TYR A 15 11.65 14.19 -44.06
C TYR A 15 10.43 14.25 -43.12
N ALA A 16 9.98 15.44 -42.73
CA ALA A 16 8.74 15.64 -41.98
C ALA A 16 7.48 15.65 -42.89
N ASP A 17 7.62 15.81 -44.21
CA ASP A 17 6.47 15.68 -45.13
C ASP A 17 5.97 14.23 -45.15
N GLN A 18 4.68 14.05 -44.88
CA GLN A 18 4.07 12.73 -44.74
C GLN A 18 4.24 11.85 -46.00
N ARG A 19 4.28 12.42 -47.20
CA ARG A 19 4.43 11.65 -48.45
C ARG A 19 5.84 11.11 -48.57
N CYS A 20 6.83 11.95 -48.30
CA CYS A 20 8.24 11.57 -48.29
C CYS A 20 8.52 10.53 -47.19
N LEU A 21 7.93 10.72 -46.00
CA LEU A 21 8.04 9.76 -44.91
C LEU A 21 7.41 8.41 -45.29
N ASN A 22 6.22 8.40 -45.90
CA ASN A 22 5.57 7.18 -46.36
C ASN A 22 6.42 6.40 -47.37
N MET A 23 7.14 7.07 -48.27
CA MET A 23 8.07 6.40 -49.19
C MET A 23 9.17 5.65 -48.44
N ILE A 24 9.76 6.28 -47.43
CA ILE A 24 10.82 5.68 -46.60
C ILE A 24 10.27 4.54 -45.74
N LEU A 25 9.04 4.68 -45.22
CA LEU A 25 8.37 3.67 -44.39
C LEU A 25 8.09 2.35 -45.12
N THR A 26 8.02 2.35 -46.45
CA THR A 26 7.89 1.11 -47.25
C THR A 26 9.07 0.15 -47.06
N CYS A 27 10.24 0.68 -46.67
CA CYS A 27 11.45 -0.10 -46.44
C CYS A 27 11.46 -0.84 -45.09
N ILE A 28 10.64 -0.40 -44.12
CA ILE A 28 10.58 -0.97 -42.77
C ILE A 28 9.30 -1.76 -42.49
N GLU A 29 8.52 -2.09 -43.52
CA GLU A 29 7.26 -2.80 -43.30
C GLU A 29 7.51 -4.19 -42.70
N PRO A 30 6.87 -4.52 -41.56
CA PRO A 30 6.94 -5.87 -41.00
C PRO A 30 6.19 -6.82 -41.96
N ARG A 31 6.94 -7.66 -42.67
CA ARG A 31 6.38 -8.63 -43.63
C ARG A 31 6.16 -9.99 -42.94
N GLY A 32 5.04 -10.63 -43.26
CA GLY A 32 4.60 -11.89 -42.64
C GLY A 32 5.50 -13.08 -42.94
N GLU A 33 5.16 -14.24 -42.38
CA GLU A 33 5.94 -15.50 -42.42
C GLU A 33 6.25 -16.03 -43.83
N GLU A 34 5.58 -15.53 -44.86
CA GLU A 34 5.69 -16.00 -46.24
C GLU A 34 6.86 -15.39 -47.03
N VAL A 35 7.60 -14.42 -46.48
CA VAL A 35 8.70 -13.77 -47.21
C VAL A 35 10.03 -14.37 -46.80
N ASP A 36 10.60 -15.20 -47.69
CA ASP A 36 11.94 -15.77 -47.54
C ASP A 36 13.02 -14.67 -47.64
N PHE A 37 13.54 -14.26 -46.48
CA PHE A 37 14.59 -13.25 -46.36
C PHE A 37 15.93 -13.68 -46.99
N GLY A 38 16.10 -14.96 -47.31
CA GLY A 38 17.23 -15.46 -48.10
C GLY A 38 17.25 -14.93 -49.54
N ALA A 39 16.13 -14.44 -50.06
CA ALA A 39 15.99 -14.03 -51.47
C ALA A 39 16.50 -12.61 -51.78
N CYS A 40 16.75 -11.75 -50.78
CA CYS A 40 17.23 -10.38 -51.02
C CYS A 40 18.44 -10.03 -50.13
N PRO A 41 19.69 -10.16 -50.62
CA PRO A 41 20.90 -10.01 -49.82
C PRO A 41 21.11 -8.60 -49.24
N TYR A 42 20.40 -7.59 -49.77
CA TYR A 42 20.54 -6.19 -49.36
C TYR A 42 19.44 -5.71 -48.41
N TYR A 43 18.44 -6.54 -48.07
CA TYR A 43 17.29 -6.11 -47.26
C TYR A 43 17.70 -5.72 -45.82
N ALA A 44 18.54 -6.51 -45.17
CA ALA A 44 19.02 -6.19 -43.82
C ALA A 44 19.83 -4.88 -43.81
N ALA A 45 20.72 -4.69 -44.79
CA ALA A 45 21.53 -3.49 -44.91
C ALA A 45 20.68 -2.24 -45.21
N SER A 46 19.67 -2.34 -46.10
CA SER A 46 18.78 -1.23 -46.39
C SER A 46 17.89 -0.86 -45.20
N LEU A 47 17.42 -1.87 -44.45
CA LEU A 47 16.67 -1.65 -43.20
C LEU A 47 17.52 -0.89 -42.18
N GLU A 48 18.77 -1.29 -41.95
CA GLU A 48 19.67 -0.63 -41.01
C GLU A 48 19.98 0.83 -41.40
N ILE A 49 20.13 1.11 -42.70
CA ILE A 49 20.30 2.49 -43.20
C ILE A 49 19.07 3.34 -42.89
N VAL A 50 17.87 2.81 -43.14
CA VAL A 50 16.62 3.53 -42.89
C VAL A 50 16.39 3.76 -41.40
N LEU A 51 16.64 2.75 -40.57
CA LEU A 51 16.57 2.90 -39.12
C LEU A 51 17.60 3.92 -38.61
N THR A 52 18.81 3.91 -39.16
CA THR A 52 19.84 4.92 -38.84
C THR A 52 19.36 6.32 -39.22
N LEU A 53 18.73 6.50 -40.38
CA LEU A 53 18.12 7.77 -40.76
C LEU A 53 17.04 8.21 -39.76
N PHE A 54 16.17 7.28 -39.33
CA PHE A 54 15.14 7.58 -38.33
C PHE A 54 15.74 7.99 -36.98
N VAL A 55 16.83 7.35 -36.52
CA VAL A 55 17.56 7.80 -35.32
C VAL A 55 17.99 9.27 -35.48
N HIS A 56 18.59 9.62 -36.62
CA HIS A 56 19.00 11.01 -36.90
C HIS A 56 17.82 11.99 -36.94
N MET A 57 16.68 11.54 -37.48
CA MET A 57 15.43 12.32 -37.52
C MET A 57 14.87 12.61 -36.12
N THR A 58 15.05 11.72 -35.14
CA THR A 58 14.58 11.98 -33.77
C THR A 58 15.28 13.16 -33.07
N ALA A 59 16.38 13.68 -33.63
CA ALA A 59 17.02 14.90 -33.14
C ALA A 59 16.29 16.20 -33.56
N ASN A 60 15.33 16.14 -34.49
CA ASN A 60 14.58 17.29 -34.97
C ASN A 60 13.10 17.23 -34.56
N LYS A 61 12.58 18.31 -33.97
CA LYS A 61 11.21 18.37 -33.46
C LYS A 61 10.12 18.08 -34.51
N ALA A 62 10.23 18.65 -35.72
CA ALA A 62 9.23 18.45 -36.77
C ALA A 62 9.19 16.99 -37.25
N CYS A 63 10.37 16.36 -37.35
CA CYS A 63 10.48 14.94 -37.68
C CYS A 63 9.94 14.04 -36.56
N VAL A 64 10.17 14.39 -35.28
CA VAL A 64 9.60 13.68 -34.13
C VAL A 64 8.08 13.72 -34.17
N GLU A 65 7.48 14.88 -34.43
CA GLU A 65 6.02 15.02 -34.56
C GLU A 65 5.46 14.18 -35.72
N ALA A 66 6.15 14.13 -36.87
CA ALA A 66 5.75 13.30 -38.00
C ALA A 66 5.90 11.79 -37.74
N LEU A 67 6.96 11.38 -37.04
CA LEU A 67 7.22 9.98 -36.68
C LEU A 67 6.32 9.48 -35.53
N ALA A 68 5.83 10.38 -34.68
CA ALA A 68 4.96 10.05 -33.55
C ALA A 68 3.49 9.78 -33.97
N ASN A 69 3.35 8.91 -34.97
CA ASN A 69 2.09 8.45 -35.53
C ASN A 69 1.83 6.99 -35.13
N ASP A 70 0.59 6.68 -34.75
CA ASP A 70 0.14 5.35 -34.30
C ASP A 70 0.59 4.19 -35.22
N LYS A 71 0.47 4.35 -36.54
CA LYS A 71 0.83 3.28 -37.49
C LYS A 71 2.34 3.05 -37.53
N ILE A 72 3.13 4.11 -37.41
CA ILE A 72 4.59 4.05 -37.39
C ILE A 72 5.04 3.40 -36.07
N LEU A 73 4.45 3.83 -34.96
CA LEU A 73 4.75 3.30 -33.63
C LEU A 73 4.45 1.80 -33.54
N VAL A 74 3.29 1.34 -34.04
CA VAL A 74 2.96 -0.09 -34.12
C VAL A 74 3.98 -0.85 -34.95
N LYS A 75 4.42 -0.31 -36.11
CA LYS A 75 5.47 -0.93 -36.92
C LYS A 75 6.79 -1.04 -36.15
N LEU A 76 7.22 0.02 -35.47
CA LEU A 76 8.44 0.02 -34.65
C LEU A 76 8.35 -0.99 -33.50
N TYR A 77 7.21 -1.08 -32.82
CA TYR A 77 6.98 -2.07 -31.76
C TYR A 77 6.97 -3.51 -32.30
N LEU A 78 6.39 -3.77 -33.47
CA LEU A 78 6.46 -5.06 -34.15
C LEU A 78 7.89 -5.48 -34.48
N MET A 79 8.77 -4.54 -34.80
CA MET A 79 10.20 -4.84 -35.03
C MET A 79 10.92 -5.30 -33.76
N LEU A 80 10.41 -4.98 -32.57
CA LEU A 80 10.93 -5.52 -31.30
C LEU A 80 10.56 -7.00 -31.10
N TYR A 81 9.48 -7.48 -31.73
CA TYR A 81 9.05 -8.88 -31.64
C TYR A 81 9.94 -9.82 -32.45
N ARG A 82 10.31 -9.42 -33.68
CA ARG A 82 11.21 -10.15 -34.57
C ARG A 82 12.24 -9.18 -35.17
N PRO A 83 13.35 -8.89 -34.46
CA PRO A 83 14.38 -8.03 -35.00
C PRO A 83 15.14 -8.73 -36.13
N ALA A 84 15.42 -8.01 -37.22
CA ALA A 84 16.17 -8.55 -38.36
C ALA A 84 17.66 -8.77 -38.05
N SER A 85 18.22 -8.00 -37.12
CA SER A 85 19.60 -8.13 -36.64
C SER A 85 19.73 -7.60 -35.22
N LYS A 86 20.82 -7.96 -34.52
CA LYS A 86 21.13 -7.40 -33.19
C LYS A 86 21.22 -5.87 -33.23
N ASN A 87 21.81 -5.32 -34.30
CA ASN A 87 21.96 -3.87 -34.51
C ASN A 87 20.62 -3.18 -34.81
N ALA A 88 19.77 -3.79 -35.64
CA ALA A 88 18.45 -3.27 -35.95
C ALA A 88 17.58 -3.12 -34.70
N LEU A 89 17.62 -4.08 -33.77
CA LEU A 89 16.91 -3.97 -32.49
C LEU A 89 17.36 -2.72 -31.70
N ILE A 90 18.67 -2.49 -31.64
CA ILE A 90 19.24 -1.33 -30.95
C ILE A 90 18.78 -0.02 -31.60
N LEU A 91 18.83 0.07 -32.94
CA LEU A 91 18.40 1.27 -33.65
C LEU A 91 16.90 1.54 -33.42
N VAL A 92 16.06 0.51 -33.42
CA VAL A 92 14.62 0.68 -33.11
C VAL A 92 14.41 1.20 -31.69
N LEU A 93 15.14 0.69 -30.70
CA LEU A 93 15.09 1.19 -29.33
C LEU A 93 15.57 2.65 -29.24
N ASP A 94 16.64 3.02 -29.95
CA ASP A 94 17.13 4.39 -29.99
C ASP A 94 16.11 5.35 -30.64
N ILE A 95 15.40 4.92 -31.69
CA ILE A 95 14.27 5.67 -32.27
C ILE A 95 13.16 5.86 -31.24
N LEU A 96 12.71 4.77 -30.60
CA LEU A 96 11.64 4.82 -29.60
C LEU A 96 12.03 5.71 -28.40
N GLN A 97 13.29 5.71 -27.99
CA GLN A 97 13.80 6.60 -26.94
C GLN A 97 13.72 8.08 -27.35
N GLY A 98 14.00 8.40 -28.62
CA GLY A 98 13.84 9.75 -29.17
C GLY A 98 12.36 10.19 -29.25
N LEU A 99 11.44 9.24 -29.50
CA LEU A 99 10.00 9.51 -29.56
C LEU A 99 9.29 9.46 -28.20
N ALA A 100 9.91 8.86 -27.17
CA ALA A 100 9.27 8.58 -25.88
C ALA A 100 8.74 9.80 -25.11
N LYS A 101 9.22 11.01 -25.44
CA LYS A 101 8.70 12.26 -24.85
C LYS A 101 7.40 12.74 -25.48
N THR A 102 6.92 12.08 -26.54
CA THR A 102 5.68 12.45 -27.21
C THR A 102 4.47 11.75 -26.58
N PRO A 103 3.33 12.44 -26.45
CA PRO A 103 2.13 11.86 -25.83
C PRO A 103 1.55 10.70 -26.66
N THR A 104 1.74 10.69 -27.97
CA THR A 104 1.32 9.61 -28.88
C THR A 104 2.11 8.33 -28.65
N THR A 105 3.43 8.40 -28.39
CA THR A 105 4.21 7.21 -28.04
C THR A 105 3.76 6.59 -26.73
N SER A 106 3.49 7.38 -25.69
CA SER A 106 2.96 6.88 -24.41
C SER A 106 1.56 6.27 -24.55
N TRP A 107 0.70 6.87 -25.38
CA TRP A 107 -0.62 6.31 -25.68
C TRP A 107 -0.51 4.97 -26.40
N SER A 108 0.28 4.91 -27.48
CA SER A 108 0.51 3.69 -28.26
C SER A 108 1.16 2.58 -27.41
N ALA A 109 2.06 2.94 -26.49
CA ALA A 109 2.62 1.98 -25.53
C ALA A 109 1.53 1.36 -24.63
N ALA A 110 0.53 2.13 -24.20
CA ALA A 110 -0.54 1.66 -23.34
C ALA A 110 -1.65 0.90 -24.08
N THR A 111 -1.98 1.28 -25.31
CA THR A 111 -3.16 0.75 -26.06
C THR A 111 -2.80 -0.21 -27.18
N GLN A 112 -1.61 -0.07 -27.78
CA GLN A 112 -1.18 -0.79 -28.98
C GLN A 112 -0.02 -1.75 -28.68
N ALA A 113 -0.02 -2.36 -27.50
CA ALA A 113 0.94 -3.36 -27.04
C ALA A 113 2.42 -2.90 -26.94
N GLY A 114 2.76 -1.64 -27.17
CA GLY A 114 4.15 -1.16 -27.07
C GLY A 114 4.79 -1.44 -25.70
N GLY A 115 4.02 -1.28 -24.62
CA GLY A 115 4.44 -1.64 -23.26
C GLY A 115 4.69 -3.13 -23.09
N ILE A 116 3.95 -4.01 -23.77
CA ILE A 116 4.15 -5.47 -23.74
C ILE A 116 5.45 -5.85 -24.46
N TYR A 117 5.71 -5.27 -25.63
CA TYR A 117 6.95 -5.52 -26.36
C TYR A 117 8.17 -5.09 -25.56
N LEU A 118 8.15 -3.86 -25.02
CA LEU A 118 9.23 -3.34 -24.18
C LEU A 118 9.40 -4.15 -22.89
N LEU A 119 8.30 -4.47 -22.19
CA LEU A 119 8.35 -5.29 -20.97
C LEU A 119 8.89 -6.68 -21.26
N SER A 120 8.58 -7.25 -22.43
CA SER A 120 9.14 -8.55 -22.81
C SER A 120 10.66 -8.50 -22.83
N LEU A 121 11.28 -7.43 -23.35
CA LEU A 121 12.74 -7.28 -23.43
C LEU A 121 13.41 -7.06 -22.07
N VAL A 122 12.66 -6.56 -21.08
CA VAL A 122 13.16 -6.35 -19.71
C VAL A 122 13.11 -7.64 -18.89
N LEU A 123 12.08 -8.46 -19.08
CA LEU A 123 11.90 -9.70 -18.32
C LEU A 123 12.90 -10.79 -18.77
N PRO A 124 13.20 -11.76 -17.88
CA PRO A 124 14.11 -12.87 -18.22
C PRO A 124 13.68 -13.60 -19.50
N GLN A 125 14.63 -13.80 -20.42
CA GLN A 125 14.44 -14.41 -21.73
C GLN A 125 14.86 -15.89 -21.71
N GLY A 126 14.01 -16.81 -21.23
CA GLY A 126 14.27 -18.26 -21.29
C GLY A 126 15.58 -18.72 -20.61
N ASP A 127 15.87 -20.02 -20.69
CA ASP A 127 17.05 -20.65 -20.06
C ASP A 127 18.30 -20.64 -20.97
N ASP A 128 18.16 -20.21 -22.24
CA ASP A 128 19.22 -20.28 -23.27
C ASP A 128 20.14 -19.05 -23.32
N TYR A 129 19.89 -18.01 -22.52
CA TYR A 129 20.67 -16.77 -22.51
C TYR A 129 21.45 -16.62 -21.21
N SER A 130 22.77 -16.55 -21.30
CA SER A 130 23.62 -16.15 -20.18
C SER A 130 23.41 -14.67 -19.87
N GLU A 131 23.09 -14.33 -18.62
CA GLU A 131 22.97 -12.94 -18.13
C GLU A 131 24.26 -12.10 -18.33
N GLU A 132 25.37 -12.73 -18.70
CA GLU A 132 26.68 -12.13 -18.97
C GLU A 132 26.86 -11.60 -20.41
N ASP A 133 25.87 -11.69 -21.30
CA ASP A 133 25.97 -11.08 -22.65
C ASP A 133 25.74 -9.56 -22.55
N ASP A 134 26.83 -8.78 -22.71
CA ASP A 134 26.83 -7.30 -22.79
C ASP A 134 25.72 -6.75 -23.71
N TYR A 135 25.37 -7.51 -24.75
CA TYR A 135 24.25 -7.16 -25.64
C TYR A 135 22.89 -7.15 -24.92
N VAL A 136 22.60 -8.16 -24.10
CA VAL A 136 21.32 -8.32 -23.40
C VAL A 136 21.15 -7.22 -22.36
N GLU A 137 22.20 -6.94 -21.60
CA GLU A 137 22.21 -5.83 -20.63
C GLU A 137 21.93 -4.50 -21.33
N LYS A 138 22.59 -4.25 -22.46
CA LYS A 138 22.38 -3.04 -23.27
C LYS A 138 20.94 -2.90 -23.79
N VAL A 139 20.31 -4.00 -24.20
CA VAL A 139 18.90 -4.03 -24.63
C VAL A 139 17.98 -3.70 -23.46
N GLN A 140 18.15 -4.39 -22.33
CA GLN A 140 17.34 -4.18 -21.12
C GLN A 140 17.44 -2.74 -20.61
N GLU A 141 18.65 -2.19 -20.56
CA GLU A 141 18.86 -0.81 -20.15
C GLU A 141 18.10 0.21 -21.01
N ARG A 142 18.12 0.02 -22.33
CA ARG A 142 17.38 0.90 -23.25
C ARG A 142 15.88 0.73 -23.09
N SER A 143 15.40 -0.51 -23.01
CA SER A 143 13.98 -0.79 -22.83
C SER A 143 13.44 -0.19 -21.52
N ILE A 144 14.19 -0.29 -20.42
CA ILE A 144 13.85 0.35 -19.14
C ILE A 144 13.84 1.87 -19.28
N SER A 145 14.88 2.45 -19.89
CA SER A 145 14.96 3.91 -20.10
C SER A 145 13.75 4.44 -20.88
N ILE A 146 13.32 3.72 -21.91
CA ILE A 146 12.11 4.05 -22.69
C ILE A 146 10.87 3.95 -21.80
N LEU A 147 10.65 2.82 -21.11
CA LEU A 147 9.50 2.64 -20.23
C LEU A 147 9.42 3.73 -19.16
N MET A 148 10.55 4.09 -18.55
CA MET A 148 10.61 5.16 -17.55
C MET A 148 10.23 6.52 -18.15
N THR A 149 10.78 6.84 -19.33
CA THR A 149 10.46 8.09 -20.04
C THR A 149 8.97 8.16 -20.37
N LEU A 150 8.37 7.05 -20.84
CA LEU A 150 6.96 6.96 -21.17
C LEU A 150 6.06 7.08 -19.92
N CYS A 151 6.43 6.42 -18.82
CA CYS A 151 5.70 6.50 -17.55
C CYS A 151 5.73 7.91 -16.93
N ALA A 152 6.83 8.65 -17.12
CA ALA A 152 6.98 10.03 -16.65
C ALA A 152 6.33 11.08 -17.57
N GLU A 153 5.80 10.68 -18.74
CA GLU A 153 5.13 11.58 -19.67
C GLU A 153 3.81 12.11 -19.08
N LYS A 154 3.55 13.41 -19.26
CA LYS A 154 2.52 14.15 -18.51
C LYS A 154 1.08 13.86 -18.94
N VAL A 155 0.84 13.56 -20.21
CA VAL A 155 -0.51 13.46 -20.77
C VAL A 155 -1.05 12.04 -20.71
N ASN A 156 -0.29 11.09 -21.26
CA ASN A 156 -0.67 9.69 -21.42
C ASN A 156 0.21 8.73 -20.61
N GLY A 157 1.27 9.20 -19.94
CA GLY A 157 2.12 8.34 -19.10
C GLY A 157 1.34 7.61 -17.99
N ILE A 158 0.34 8.25 -17.38
CA ILE A 158 -0.55 7.61 -16.40
C ILE A 158 -1.35 6.42 -16.97
N ARG A 159 -1.65 6.44 -18.28
CA ARG A 159 -2.32 5.31 -18.95
C ARG A 159 -1.38 4.11 -19.02
N LEU A 160 -0.11 4.35 -19.35
CA LEU A 160 0.91 3.29 -19.34
C LEU A 160 1.15 2.75 -17.93
N VAL A 161 1.24 3.62 -16.92
CA VAL A 161 1.37 3.21 -15.51
C VAL A 161 0.19 2.30 -15.10
N THR A 162 -1.04 2.72 -15.38
CA THR A 162 -2.24 1.91 -15.11
C THR A 162 -2.21 0.58 -15.88
N PHE A 163 -1.76 0.60 -17.14
CA PHE A 163 -1.61 -0.61 -17.95
C PHE A 163 -0.58 -1.58 -17.34
N LEU A 164 0.59 -1.09 -16.93
CA LEU A 164 1.65 -1.91 -16.34
C LEU A 164 1.27 -2.47 -14.96
N GLN A 165 0.46 -1.76 -14.18
CA GLN A 165 -0.10 -2.25 -12.90
C GLN A 165 -1.01 -3.48 -13.04
N ARG A 166 -1.43 -3.80 -14.27
CA ARG A 166 -2.16 -5.04 -14.57
C ARG A 166 -1.27 -6.26 -14.60
N PHE A 167 0.05 -6.08 -14.68
CA PHE A 167 1.04 -7.15 -14.84
C PHE A 167 2.08 -7.16 -13.73
N LEU A 168 2.53 -5.98 -13.32
CA LEU A 168 3.61 -5.79 -12.37
C LEU A 168 3.09 -5.43 -10.98
N PRO A 169 3.77 -5.87 -9.91
CA PRO A 169 3.55 -5.34 -8.57
C PRO A 169 3.67 -3.81 -8.54
N PRO A 170 2.82 -3.10 -7.76
CA PRO A 170 2.82 -1.64 -7.72
C PRO A 170 4.20 -1.01 -7.46
N GLY A 171 5.00 -1.59 -6.57
CA GLY A 171 6.35 -1.10 -6.27
C GLY A 171 7.31 -1.07 -7.47
N LEU A 172 7.21 -2.05 -8.40
CA LEU A 172 8.01 -2.04 -9.64
C LEU A 172 7.54 -0.95 -10.60
N VAL A 173 6.23 -0.75 -10.69
CA VAL A 173 5.67 0.30 -11.56
C VAL A 173 6.09 1.68 -11.06
N ASP A 174 6.10 1.89 -9.73
CA ASP A 174 6.58 3.16 -9.19
C ASP A 174 8.07 3.37 -9.42
N GLN A 175 8.90 2.31 -9.38
CA GLN A 175 10.31 2.40 -9.76
C GLN A 175 10.50 2.74 -11.25
N LEU A 176 9.63 2.25 -12.14
CA LEU A 176 9.60 2.70 -13.53
C LEU A 176 9.20 4.17 -13.65
N LYS A 177 8.29 4.65 -12.80
CA LYS A 177 7.80 6.04 -12.87
C LYS A 177 8.82 7.06 -12.36
N GLU A 178 9.47 6.78 -11.23
CA GLU A 178 10.25 7.78 -10.47
C GLU A 178 11.60 7.26 -9.93
N GLY A 179 11.96 6.00 -10.20
CA GLY A 179 13.20 5.40 -9.68
C GLY A 179 14.47 5.77 -10.47
N PRO A 180 15.67 5.53 -9.93
CA PRO A 180 16.92 5.62 -10.68
C PRO A 180 17.06 4.47 -11.69
N LYS A 181 17.49 4.76 -12.94
CA LYS A 181 17.55 3.78 -14.05
C LYS A 181 18.25 2.46 -13.68
N GLU A 182 19.45 2.54 -13.12
CA GLU A 182 20.25 1.34 -12.79
C GLU A 182 19.62 0.52 -11.66
N SER A 183 19.06 1.19 -10.65
CA SER A 183 18.33 0.54 -9.56
C SER A 183 17.07 -0.14 -10.07
N THR A 184 16.34 0.49 -10.98
CA THR A 184 15.12 -0.06 -11.57
C THR A 184 15.44 -1.31 -12.39
N ARG A 185 16.54 -1.34 -13.17
CA ARG A 185 16.99 -2.57 -13.85
C ARG A 185 17.24 -3.70 -12.86
N LYS A 186 18.09 -3.45 -11.88
CA LYS A 186 18.45 -4.45 -10.87
C LYS A 186 17.21 -5.02 -10.16
N ALA A 187 16.18 -4.21 -9.92
CA ALA A 187 14.95 -4.64 -9.29
C ALA A 187 14.13 -5.68 -10.10
N PHE A 188 14.28 -5.77 -11.43
CA PHE A 188 13.61 -6.81 -12.22
C PHE A 188 14.29 -8.19 -12.11
N HIS A 189 15.56 -8.24 -11.71
CA HIS A 189 16.36 -9.47 -11.70
C HIS A 189 16.72 -9.95 -10.29
N ILE A 190 16.89 -9.02 -9.35
CA ILE A 190 17.26 -9.33 -7.96
C ILE A 190 16.01 -9.65 -7.16
N LYS A 191 16.11 -10.65 -6.29
CA LYS A 191 15.09 -10.94 -5.29
C LYS A 191 14.99 -9.76 -4.31
N SER A 192 13.80 -9.19 -4.17
CA SER A 192 13.53 -8.12 -3.22
C SER A 192 12.19 -8.31 -2.52
N GLU A 193 12.25 -8.31 -1.19
CA GLU A 193 11.08 -8.37 -0.31
C GLU A 193 11.14 -7.20 0.65
N THR A 194 10.25 -6.24 0.47
CA THR A 194 10.02 -5.11 1.36
C THR A 194 8.51 -5.00 1.63
N PRO A 195 8.07 -4.25 2.66
CA PRO A 195 6.65 -4.05 2.90
C PRO A 195 5.87 -3.52 1.68
N GLU A 196 6.48 -2.79 0.75
CA GLU A 196 5.79 -2.25 -0.45
C GLU A 196 6.02 -3.09 -1.72
N HIS A 197 6.91 -4.08 -1.67
CA HIS A 197 7.39 -4.74 -2.88
C HIS A 197 7.79 -6.19 -2.60
N VAL A 198 7.19 -7.13 -3.34
CA VAL A 198 7.58 -8.54 -3.35
C VAL A 198 7.88 -8.93 -4.78
N TRP A 199 9.12 -9.30 -5.03
CA TRP A 199 9.58 -9.77 -6.33
C TRP A 199 10.65 -10.83 -6.17
N ASN A 200 10.55 -11.87 -6.98
CA ASN A 200 11.55 -12.91 -7.06
C ASN A 200 11.72 -13.39 -8.51
N PRO A 201 12.82 -14.09 -8.82
CA PRO A 201 13.07 -14.61 -10.17
C PRO A 201 11.96 -15.54 -10.69
N ASP A 202 11.26 -16.28 -9.82
CA ASP A 202 10.19 -17.20 -10.21
C ASP A 202 8.97 -16.45 -10.74
N MET A 203 8.57 -15.38 -10.04
CA MET A 203 7.54 -14.43 -10.47
C MET A 203 7.93 -13.78 -11.79
N ALA A 204 9.20 -13.40 -11.95
CA ALA A 204 9.72 -12.83 -13.19
C ALA A 204 9.59 -13.81 -14.37
N ARG A 205 9.92 -15.10 -14.17
CA ARG A 205 9.77 -16.15 -15.18
C ARG A 205 8.30 -16.41 -15.52
N LYS A 206 7.41 -16.47 -14.53
CA LYS A 206 5.96 -16.62 -14.76
C LYS A 206 5.38 -15.46 -15.56
N LEU A 207 5.72 -14.23 -15.18
CA LEU A 207 5.29 -13.05 -15.91
C LEU A 207 5.88 -13.02 -17.32
N SER A 208 7.15 -13.40 -17.50
CA SER A 208 7.79 -13.49 -18.81
C SER A 208 7.03 -14.41 -19.75
N LYS A 209 6.59 -15.59 -19.28
CA LYS A 209 5.77 -16.52 -20.08
C LYS A 209 4.47 -15.86 -20.54
N GLU A 210 3.77 -15.17 -19.64
CA GLU A 210 2.50 -14.52 -20.00
C GLU A 210 2.70 -13.31 -20.92
N VAL A 211 3.70 -12.47 -20.66
CA VAL A 211 4.05 -11.32 -21.51
C VAL A 211 4.45 -11.80 -22.90
N ASN A 212 5.18 -12.91 -23.02
CA ASN A 212 5.52 -13.50 -24.32
C ASN A 212 4.28 -14.05 -25.06
N ARG A 213 3.32 -14.65 -24.34
CA ARG A 213 2.03 -15.07 -24.92
C ARG A 213 1.24 -13.87 -25.45
N LEU A 214 1.16 -12.78 -24.68
CA LEU A 214 0.49 -11.54 -25.06
C LEU A 214 1.20 -10.84 -26.22
N LYS A 215 2.54 -10.86 -26.22
CA LYS A 215 3.38 -10.36 -27.31
C LYS A 215 3.04 -11.04 -28.64
N LEU A 216 2.93 -12.38 -28.63
CA LEU A 216 2.56 -13.15 -29.82
C LEU A 216 1.13 -12.81 -30.29
N LEU A 217 0.18 -12.70 -29.36
CA LEU A 217 -1.20 -12.31 -29.69
C LEU A 217 -1.28 -10.91 -30.30
N ALA A 218 -0.58 -9.94 -29.72
CA ALA A 218 -0.51 -8.58 -30.23
C ALA A 218 0.11 -8.55 -31.63
N ALA A 219 1.23 -9.25 -31.83
CA ALA A 219 1.91 -9.31 -33.13
C ALA A 219 0.99 -9.85 -34.23
N ASN A 220 0.30 -10.96 -33.94
CA ASN A 220 -0.64 -11.57 -34.89
C ASN A 220 -1.82 -10.65 -35.23
N ALA A 221 -2.35 -9.91 -34.26
CA ALA A 221 -3.43 -8.96 -34.49
C ALA A 221 -2.96 -7.75 -35.33
N GLN A 222 -1.78 -7.21 -35.02
CA GLN A 222 -1.20 -6.04 -35.68
C GLN A 222 -0.76 -6.33 -37.11
N LEU A 223 -0.25 -7.53 -37.39
CA LEU A 223 0.02 -8.01 -38.76
C LEU A 223 -1.26 -8.11 -39.60
N LYS A 224 -2.41 -8.35 -38.98
CA LYS A 224 -3.73 -8.34 -39.63
C LYS A 224 -4.36 -6.93 -39.70
N GLY A 225 -3.63 -5.89 -39.32
CA GLY A 225 -4.09 -4.50 -39.35
C GLY A 225 -4.83 -4.02 -38.10
N THR A 226 -4.96 -4.84 -37.05
CA THR A 226 -5.56 -4.42 -35.78
C THR A 226 -4.51 -3.71 -34.92
N LEU A 227 -4.62 -2.39 -34.76
CA LEU A 227 -3.60 -1.61 -34.06
C LEU A 227 -3.57 -1.90 -32.54
N ASN A 228 -4.73 -2.03 -31.92
CA ASN A 228 -4.87 -2.17 -30.46
C ASN A 228 -4.65 -3.62 -30.02
N ILE A 229 -4.16 -3.78 -28.79
CA ILE A 229 -4.03 -5.11 -28.17
C ILE A 229 -5.43 -5.71 -27.92
N PRO A 230 -5.71 -6.97 -28.30
CA PRO A 230 -6.98 -7.63 -28.04
C PRO A 230 -7.07 -8.12 -26.58
N LEU A 231 -6.97 -7.19 -25.63
CA LEU A 231 -6.99 -7.47 -24.19
C LEU A 231 -8.16 -6.72 -23.54
N LYS A 232 -9.02 -7.45 -22.82
CA LYS A 232 -10.11 -6.85 -22.04
C LYS A 232 -9.57 -5.89 -20.99
N ASP A 233 -10.23 -4.77 -20.73
CA ASP A 233 -9.75 -3.76 -19.77
C ASP A 233 -9.59 -4.30 -18.33
N GLU A 234 -10.43 -5.26 -17.94
CA GLU A 234 -10.46 -5.88 -16.61
C GLU A 234 -9.33 -6.89 -16.37
N TYR A 235 -8.62 -7.33 -17.42
CA TYR A 235 -7.61 -8.37 -17.26
C TYR A 235 -6.49 -7.89 -16.34
N LYS A 236 -6.14 -8.72 -15.34
CA LYS A 236 -5.03 -8.53 -14.42
C LYS A 236 -4.32 -9.85 -14.20
N PHE A 237 -3.01 -9.85 -14.33
CA PHE A 237 -2.16 -10.99 -14.03
C PHE A 237 -2.11 -11.24 -12.53
N GLN A 238 -2.30 -12.48 -12.12
CA GLN A 238 -2.30 -12.90 -10.72
C GLN A 238 -1.09 -13.80 -10.46
N PHE A 239 -0.31 -13.45 -9.44
CA PHE A 239 0.80 -14.27 -8.98
C PHE A 239 0.28 -15.20 -7.88
N GLN A 240 0.29 -16.51 -8.14
CA GLN A 240 -0.16 -17.52 -7.18
C GLN A 240 0.60 -17.44 -5.84
N GLU A 241 1.88 -17.05 -5.89
CA GLU A 241 2.74 -16.81 -4.73
C GLU A 241 2.20 -15.73 -3.79
N LEU A 242 1.38 -14.81 -4.30
CA LEU A 242 0.81 -13.70 -3.55
C LEU A 242 -0.63 -13.96 -3.10
N ASP A 243 -1.25 -15.08 -3.48
CA ASP A 243 -2.66 -15.38 -3.17
C ASP A 243 -2.91 -15.47 -1.65
N ASN A 244 -1.90 -15.92 -0.90
CA ASN A 244 -1.96 -16.03 0.56
C ASN A 244 -1.45 -14.76 1.28
N GLU A 245 -0.99 -13.74 0.56
CA GLU A 245 -0.46 -12.52 1.15
C GLU A 245 -1.57 -11.48 1.38
N VAL A 246 -1.53 -10.87 2.57
CA VAL A 246 -2.46 -9.79 2.90
C VAL A 246 -1.88 -8.47 2.40
N PHE A 247 -2.37 -8.01 1.25
CA PHE A 247 -1.95 -6.76 0.62
C PHE A 247 -3.00 -5.66 0.81
N VAL A 248 -2.68 -4.65 1.62
CA VAL A 248 -3.61 -3.59 2.03
C VAL A 248 -2.96 -2.24 1.85
N GLY A 249 -3.65 -1.29 1.21
CA GLY A 249 -3.18 0.09 1.07
C GLY A 249 -1.84 0.27 0.36
N GLY A 250 -1.39 -0.73 -0.41
CA GLY A 250 -0.08 -0.72 -1.08
C GLY A 250 1.02 -1.49 -0.32
N VAL A 251 0.68 -2.16 0.78
CA VAL A 251 1.66 -2.76 1.70
C VAL A 251 1.28 -4.22 2.02
N TYR A 252 2.28 -5.09 2.00
CA TYR A 252 2.21 -6.48 2.46
C TYR A 252 2.29 -6.52 3.99
N VAL A 253 1.17 -6.82 4.64
CA VAL A 253 1.03 -6.73 6.11
C VAL A 253 2.05 -7.62 6.82
N ARG A 254 2.29 -8.83 6.32
CA ARG A 254 3.27 -9.78 6.89
C ARG A 254 4.70 -9.19 6.89
N LEU A 255 5.11 -8.54 5.80
CA LEU A 255 6.44 -7.95 5.69
C LEU A 255 6.56 -6.68 6.53
N PHE A 256 5.50 -5.86 6.57
CA PHE A 256 5.44 -4.71 7.48
C PHE A 256 5.61 -5.14 8.95
N MET A 257 4.94 -6.22 9.38
CA MET A 257 5.07 -6.73 10.75
C MET A 257 6.49 -7.21 11.08
N LYS A 258 7.26 -7.68 10.09
CA LYS A 258 8.67 -8.03 10.26
C LYS A 258 9.57 -6.80 10.36
N GLN A 259 9.23 -5.71 9.69
CA GLN A 259 9.99 -4.47 9.66
C GLN A 259 9.07 -3.24 9.83
N PRO A 260 8.56 -2.98 11.06
CA PRO A 260 7.59 -1.91 11.27
C PRO A 260 8.16 -0.51 10.99
N GLU A 261 9.47 -0.32 11.18
CA GLU A 261 10.17 0.96 10.98
C GLU A 261 10.45 1.29 9.50
N PHE A 262 10.04 0.42 8.57
CA PHE A 262 10.24 0.66 7.15
C PHE A 262 9.56 1.97 6.71
N PRO A 263 10.26 2.87 6.00
CA PRO A 263 9.71 4.16 5.58
C PRO A 263 8.71 3.99 4.44
N LEU A 264 7.42 3.88 4.80
CA LEU A 264 6.32 3.78 3.84
C LEU A 264 6.14 5.09 3.05
N ARG A 265 5.90 4.99 1.74
CA ARG A 265 5.63 6.14 0.87
C ARG A 265 4.32 6.82 1.19
N ASN A 266 3.30 6.03 1.53
CA ASN A 266 1.96 6.55 1.83
C ASN A 266 1.34 5.85 3.05
N PRO A 267 1.80 6.19 4.28
CA PRO A 267 1.31 5.57 5.51
C PRO A 267 -0.16 5.90 5.81
N LYS A 268 -0.70 7.01 5.26
CA LYS A 268 -2.13 7.36 5.36
C LYS A 268 -3.00 6.36 4.58
N ARG A 269 -2.63 6.07 3.33
CA ARG A 269 -3.33 5.07 2.50
C ARG A 269 -3.28 3.69 3.14
N PHE A 270 -2.15 3.34 3.76
CA PHE A 270 -2.03 2.07 4.48
C PHE A 270 -2.96 2.00 5.69
N LEU A 271 -2.99 3.05 6.53
CA LEU A 271 -3.91 3.15 7.67
C LEU A 271 -5.38 3.01 7.24
N GLU A 272 -5.81 3.77 6.23
CA GLU A 272 -7.19 3.72 5.71
C GLU A 272 -7.56 2.33 5.21
N GLY A 273 -6.63 1.69 4.48
CA GLY A 273 -6.80 0.31 4.01
C GLY A 273 -6.93 -0.67 5.18
N LEU A 274 -6.05 -0.59 6.17
CA LEU A 274 -6.04 -1.48 7.33
C LEU A 274 -7.33 -1.37 8.13
N LEU A 275 -7.76 -0.14 8.45
CA LEU A 275 -9.00 0.07 9.19
C LEU A 275 -10.22 -0.40 8.38
N LYS A 276 -10.29 -0.10 7.08
CA LYS A 276 -11.40 -0.52 6.22
C LYS A 276 -11.50 -2.05 6.13
N GLU A 277 -10.40 -2.73 5.86
CA GLU A 277 -10.39 -4.20 5.80
C GLU A 277 -10.62 -4.83 7.18
N TYR A 278 -10.07 -4.24 8.25
CA TYR A 278 -10.33 -4.68 9.62
C TYR A 278 -11.83 -4.69 9.93
N PHE A 279 -12.53 -3.57 9.75
CA PHE A 279 -13.97 -3.51 10.03
C PHE A 279 -14.78 -4.49 9.18
N LYS A 280 -14.40 -4.66 7.91
CA LYS A 280 -15.06 -5.58 6.98
C LYS A 280 -14.89 -7.04 7.43
N VAL A 281 -13.68 -7.46 7.78
CA VAL A 281 -13.41 -8.85 8.20
C VAL A 281 -13.96 -9.08 9.62
N ALA A 282 -13.69 -8.18 10.56
CA ALA A 282 -14.13 -8.28 11.95
C ALA A 282 -15.66 -8.37 12.07
N LEU A 283 -16.41 -7.61 11.25
CA LEU A 283 -17.87 -7.70 11.23
C LEU A 283 -18.35 -9.06 10.68
N ARG A 284 -17.74 -9.55 9.59
CA ARG A 284 -18.09 -10.85 9.01
C ARG A 284 -17.83 -12.01 9.98
N GLU A 285 -16.68 -12.00 10.65
CA GLU A 285 -16.33 -13.04 11.62
C GLU A 285 -17.20 -12.96 12.88
N SER A 286 -17.56 -11.75 13.34
CA SER A 286 -18.46 -11.57 14.50
C SER A 286 -19.90 -12.09 14.27
N GLN A 287 -20.30 -12.30 13.02
CA GLN A 287 -21.63 -12.81 12.64
C GLN A 287 -21.67 -14.33 12.47
N LYS A 288 -20.52 -15.02 12.47
CA LYS A 288 -20.48 -16.49 12.36
C LYS A 288 -20.73 -17.11 13.74
N ASN A 289 -21.68 -18.04 13.80
CA ASN A 289 -22.02 -18.75 15.05
C ASN A 289 -21.07 -19.93 15.35
N ASP A 290 -20.41 -20.50 14.33
CA ASP A 290 -19.45 -21.59 14.48
C ASP A 290 -18.08 -21.20 13.90
N GLY A 291 -17.01 -21.37 14.69
CA GLY A 291 -15.62 -21.24 14.26
C GLY A 291 -15.19 -19.84 13.81
N VAL A 292 -15.15 -18.88 14.74
CA VAL A 292 -14.65 -17.52 14.46
C VAL A 292 -13.15 -17.59 14.13
N ASP A 293 -12.79 -17.26 12.89
CA ASP A 293 -11.38 -17.11 12.53
C ASP A 293 -10.88 -15.73 12.98
N ASN A 294 -10.29 -15.72 14.17
CA ASN A 294 -9.74 -14.50 14.77
C ASN A 294 -8.39 -14.08 14.18
N THR A 295 -7.75 -14.93 13.35
CA THR A 295 -6.37 -14.68 12.91
C THR A 295 -6.26 -13.40 12.09
N MET A 296 -7.16 -13.19 11.13
CA MET A 296 -7.13 -12.05 10.21
C MET A 296 -7.52 -10.72 10.89
N PRO A 297 -8.61 -10.61 11.67
CA PRO A 297 -8.89 -9.40 12.46
C PRO A 297 -7.75 -9.03 13.41
N VAL A 298 -7.18 -10.03 14.11
CA VAL A 298 -6.08 -9.80 15.05
C VAL A 298 -4.83 -9.31 14.32
N LEU A 299 -4.45 -9.93 13.18
CA LEU A 299 -3.33 -9.50 12.36
C LEU A 299 -3.48 -8.04 11.88
N LEU A 300 -4.65 -7.69 11.34
CA LEU A 300 -4.93 -6.34 10.85
C LEU A 300 -4.91 -5.32 12.00
N SER A 301 -5.44 -5.69 13.16
CA SER A 301 -5.39 -4.83 14.35
C SER A 301 -3.96 -4.61 14.84
N ALA A 302 -3.13 -5.67 14.88
CA ALA A 302 -1.74 -5.61 15.32
C ALA A 302 -0.88 -4.78 14.36
N ALA A 303 -1.11 -4.90 13.05
CA ALA A 303 -0.45 -4.08 12.04
C ALA A 303 -0.83 -2.60 12.19
N THR A 304 -2.10 -2.31 12.43
CA THR A 304 -2.58 -0.93 12.66
C THR A 304 -1.97 -0.34 13.94
N VAL A 305 -1.94 -1.10 15.04
CA VAL A 305 -1.31 -0.67 16.31
C VAL A 305 0.18 -0.39 16.09
N SER A 306 0.88 -1.27 15.37
CA SER A 306 2.31 -1.11 15.07
C SER A 306 2.58 0.15 14.23
N LEU A 307 1.75 0.40 13.22
CA LEU A 307 1.82 1.61 12.40
C LEU A 307 1.60 2.89 13.23
N LEU A 308 0.57 2.90 14.09
CA LEU A 308 0.24 4.06 14.94
C LEU A 308 1.28 4.30 16.05
N ARG A 309 2.02 3.27 16.47
CA ARG A 309 3.12 3.41 17.43
C ARG A 309 4.27 4.24 16.86
N ILE A 310 4.58 4.03 15.57
CA ILE A 310 5.64 4.72 14.85
C ILE A 310 5.15 6.09 14.37
N HIS A 311 3.99 6.14 13.74
CA HIS A 311 3.42 7.36 13.17
C HIS A 311 2.21 7.88 13.97
N LYS A 312 2.47 8.41 15.17
CA LYS A 312 1.41 8.88 16.11
C LYS A 312 0.45 9.93 15.53
N LEU A 313 0.90 10.74 14.56
CA LEU A 313 0.06 11.76 13.90
C LEU A 313 -1.06 11.14 13.04
N LEU A 314 -0.93 9.89 12.64
CA LEU A 314 -1.98 9.19 11.89
C LEU A 314 -3.25 8.97 12.72
N SER A 315 -3.17 9.00 14.06
CA SER A 315 -4.36 8.92 14.92
C SER A 315 -5.32 10.09 14.71
N GLU A 316 -4.80 11.30 14.42
CA GLU A 316 -5.64 12.46 14.09
C GLU A 316 -6.31 12.29 12.73
N HIS A 317 -5.61 11.69 11.76
CA HIS A 317 -6.18 11.34 10.46
C HIS A 317 -7.28 10.28 10.58
N ALA A 318 -7.10 9.27 11.44
CA ALA A 318 -8.15 8.29 11.72
C ALA A 318 -9.38 8.94 12.36
N ALA A 319 -9.18 9.95 13.23
CA ALA A 319 -10.26 10.71 13.85
C ALA A 319 -11.05 11.54 12.84
N SER A 320 -10.37 12.25 11.94
CA SER A 320 -11.03 13.09 10.92
C SER A 320 -11.87 12.28 9.93
N LEU A 321 -11.49 11.03 9.65
CA LEU A 321 -12.24 10.11 8.80
C LEU A 321 -13.42 9.41 9.51
N GLY A 322 -13.63 9.67 10.80
CA GLY A 322 -14.76 9.12 11.56
C GLY A 322 -14.57 7.67 12.04
N TYR A 323 -13.37 7.10 11.93
CA TYR A 323 -13.10 5.72 12.37
C TYR A 323 -13.30 5.52 13.88
N ILE A 324 -13.21 6.58 14.69
CA ILE A 324 -13.49 6.52 16.13
C ILE A 324 -14.97 6.21 16.40
N SER A 325 -15.89 6.85 15.66
CA SER A 325 -17.32 6.53 15.76
C SER A 325 -17.58 5.10 15.32
N SER A 326 -16.92 4.66 14.24
CA SER A 326 -17.02 3.29 13.75
C SER A 326 -16.50 2.26 14.76
N LEU A 327 -15.40 2.54 15.46
CA LEU A 327 -14.87 1.66 16.52
C LEU A 327 -15.85 1.51 17.68
N VAL A 328 -16.39 2.62 18.21
CA VAL A 328 -17.32 2.56 19.35
C VAL A 328 -18.60 1.81 18.97
N LYS A 329 -19.18 2.09 17.80
CA LYS A 329 -20.36 1.36 17.29
C LYS A 329 -20.08 -0.12 17.06
N PHE A 330 -18.87 -0.46 16.61
CA PHE A 330 -18.45 -1.84 16.42
C PHE A 330 -18.34 -2.58 17.74
N ILE A 331 -17.68 -1.99 18.75
CA ILE A 331 -17.56 -2.58 20.09
C ILE A 331 -18.95 -2.78 20.72
N GLU A 332 -19.84 -1.79 20.63
CA GLU A 332 -21.23 -1.92 21.13
C GLU A 332 -21.98 -3.08 20.46
N ARG A 333 -21.70 -3.40 19.20
CA ARG A 333 -22.36 -4.52 18.53
C ARG A 333 -21.82 -5.87 18.97
N VAL A 334 -20.54 -5.95 19.33
CA VAL A 334 -19.81 -7.22 19.48
C VAL A 334 -19.61 -7.63 20.94
N TYR A 335 -19.65 -6.70 21.91
CA TYR A 335 -19.30 -6.98 23.31
C TYR A 335 -20.11 -8.11 23.96
N SER A 336 -21.38 -8.31 23.58
CA SER A 336 -22.25 -9.33 24.16
C SER A 336 -22.02 -10.72 23.60
N ASN A 337 -21.25 -10.85 22.51
CA ASN A 337 -20.97 -12.12 21.89
C ASN A 337 -19.67 -12.73 22.44
N ALA A 338 -19.81 -13.76 23.28
CA ALA A 338 -18.68 -14.46 23.88
C ALA A 338 -17.72 -15.05 22.83
N SER A 339 -18.22 -15.51 21.68
CA SER A 339 -17.36 -16.07 20.61
C SER A 339 -16.52 -15.00 19.91
N ALA A 340 -16.91 -13.73 20.03
CA ALA A 340 -16.22 -12.59 19.44
C ALA A 340 -15.40 -11.78 20.45
N SER A 341 -15.11 -12.35 21.63
CA SER A 341 -14.30 -11.73 22.68
C SER A 341 -12.92 -11.27 22.18
N GLU A 342 -12.23 -12.09 21.39
CA GLU A 342 -10.92 -11.74 20.80
C GLU A 342 -11.03 -10.59 19.78
N VAL A 343 -12.09 -10.58 18.97
CA VAL A 343 -12.36 -9.50 18.01
C VAL A 343 -12.64 -8.20 18.76
N CYS A 344 -13.44 -8.25 19.83
CA CYS A 344 -13.67 -7.10 20.71
C CYS A 344 -12.37 -6.61 21.36
N GLY A 345 -11.54 -7.53 21.87
CA GLY A 345 -10.21 -7.24 22.40
C GLY A 345 -9.30 -6.55 21.38
N SER A 346 -9.31 -7.00 20.13
CA SER A 346 -8.56 -6.35 19.04
C SER A 346 -9.07 -4.93 18.74
N ALA A 347 -10.38 -4.69 18.78
CA ALA A 347 -10.97 -3.37 18.64
C ALA A 347 -10.60 -2.43 19.81
N LEU A 348 -10.57 -2.96 21.03
CA LEU A 348 -10.12 -2.23 22.21
C LEU A 348 -8.63 -1.86 22.12
N ARG A 349 -7.76 -2.74 21.62
CA ARG A 349 -6.35 -2.43 21.37
C ARG A 349 -6.18 -1.30 20.35
N LEU A 350 -6.99 -1.28 19.28
CA LEU A 350 -7.02 -0.18 18.32
C LEU A 350 -7.46 1.14 18.97
N ALA A 351 -8.59 1.12 19.68
CA ALA A 351 -9.11 2.30 20.38
C ALA A 351 -8.11 2.85 21.41
N HIS A 352 -7.44 1.96 22.14
CA HIS A 352 -6.38 2.28 23.08
C HIS A 352 -5.18 2.95 22.40
N GLN A 353 -4.69 2.43 21.28
CA GLN A 353 -3.56 3.04 20.58
C GLN A 353 -3.93 4.41 19.96
N LEU A 354 -5.16 4.56 19.47
CA LEU A 354 -5.65 5.83 18.91
C LEU A 354 -5.84 6.90 19.99
N SER A 355 -6.30 6.52 21.19
CA SER A 355 -6.60 7.46 22.29
C SER A 355 -5.38 8.17 22.88
N VAL A 356 -4.16 7.84 22.43
CA VAL A 356 -2.93 8.60 22.74
C VAL A 356 -3.04 10.05 22.25
N ASN A 357 -3.80 10.30 21.17
CA ASN A 357 -3.96 11.64 20.62
C ASN A 357 -5.21 12.35 21.21
N VAL A 358 -5.05 13.60 21.65
CA VAL A 358 -6.12 14.41 22.24
C VAL A 358 -7.32 14.59 21.29
N ARG A 359 -7.10 14.65 19.97
CA ARG A 359 -8.18 14.72 18.97
C ARG A 359 -9.09 13.50 18.98
N VAL A 360 -8.53 12.33 19.28
CA VAL A 360 -9.31 11.10 19.43
C VAL A 360 -10.14 11.16 20.71
N ALA A 361 -9.58 11.71 21.80
CA ALA A 361 -10.32 11.94 23.05
C ALA A 361 -11.50 12.92 22.86
N GLU A 362 -11.29 14.00 22.09
CA GLU A 362 -12.36 14.94 21.70
C GLU A 362 -13.45 14.24 20.86
N ALA A 363 -13.04 13.38 19.92
CA ALA A 363 -13.98 12.58 19.14
C ALA A 363 -14.79 11.63 20.04
N LEU A 364 -14.15 10.92 20.98
CA LEU A 364 -14.83 10.01 21.92
C LEU A 364 -15.89 10.75 22.77
N ALA A 365 -15.65 12.01 23.13
CA ALA A 365 -16.60 12.81 23.90
C ALA A 365 -17.91 13.11 23.14
N SER A 366 -17.87 13.15 21.80
CA SER A 366 -19.00 13.53 20.94
C SER A 366 -19.66 12.35 20.21
N VAL A 367 -19.10 11.14 20.32
CA VAL A 367 -19.60 9.95 19.62
C VAL A 367 -20.90 9.42 20.26
N LYS A 368 -21.80 8.93 19.40
CA LYS A 368 -22.97 8.12 19.76
C LYS A 368 -22.81 6.70 19.19
N PRO A 369 -23.08 5.63 19.96
CA PRO A 369 -23.45 5.59 21.39
C PRO A 369 -22.36 6.20 22.29
N GLU A 370 -22.70 6.55 23.54
CA GLU A 370 -21.78 7.16 24.49
C GLU A 370 -20.57 6.24 24.75
N ALA A 371 -19.37 6.74 24.42
CA ALA A 371 -18.15 5.93 24.45
C ALA A 371 -17.87 5.36 25.85
N THR A 372 -18.10 6.16 26.90
CA THR A 372 -17.86 5.75 28.29
C THR A 372 -18.72 4.55 28.69
N ASN A 373 -19.99 4.54 28.31
CA ASN A 373 -20.91 3.43 28.58
C ASN A 373 -20.50 2.16 27.79
N VAL A 374 -20.09 2.32 26.53
CA VAL A 374 -19.61 1.17 25.72
C VAL A 374 -18.36 0.55 26.34
N PHE A 375 -17.39 1.35 26.78
CA PHE A 375 -16.17 0.84 27.42
C PHE A 375 -16.45 0.18 28.78
N MET A 376 -17.41 0.69 29.56
CA MET A 376 -17.83 0.03 30.79
C MET A 376 -18.39 -1.36 30.55
N ARG A 377 -19.23 -1.55 29.53
CA ARG A 377 -19.78 -2.88 29.20
C ARG A 377 -18.70 -3.89 28.85
N CYS A 378 -17.53 -3.44 28.38
CA CYS A 378 -16.39 -4.32 28.11
C CYS A 378 -15.72 -4.88 29.37
N PHE A 379 -16.06 -4.39 30.56
CA PHE A 379 -15.50 -4.87 31.83
C PHE A 379 -15.88 -6.33 32.13
N GLU A 380 -16.97 -6.81 31.55
CA GLU A 380 -17.51 -8.17 31.73
C GLU A 380 -16.79 -9.21 30.85
N ILE A 381 -16.03 -8.77 29.85
CA ILE A 381 -15.37 -9.67 28.89
C ILE A 381 -14.16 -10.39 29.52
N GLY A 382 -13.38 -9.68 30.34
CA GLY A 382 -12.18 -10.21 30.99
C GLY A 382 -11.25 -9.11 31.51
N LEU A 383 -10.24 -9.50 32.32
CA LEU A 383 -9.32 -8.56 32.98
C LEU A 383 -8.55 -7.69 31.97
N GLY A 384 -8.01 -8.28 30.90
CA GLY A 384 -7.28 -7.53 29.87
C GLY A 384 -8.13 -6.50 29.12
N ALA A 385 -9.38 -6.85 28.77
CA ALA A 385 -10.33 -5.93 28.13
C ALA A 385 -10.71 -4.77 29.07
N LYS A 386 -10.90 -5.08 30.36
CA LYS A 386 -11.16 -4.10 31.41
C LYS A 386 -10.01 -3.11 31.58
N ILE A 387 -8.77 -3.58 31.64
CA ILE A 387 -7.58 -2.72 31.74
C ILE A 387 -7.50 -1.77 30.53
N LEU A 388 -7.63 -2.30 29.31
CA LEU A 388 -7.61 -1.47 28.09
C LEU A 388 -8.73 -0.42 28.08
N ALA A 389 -9.94 -0.80 28.49
CA ALA A 389 -11.07 0.12 28.59
C ALA A 389 -10.81 1.24 29.63
N LEU A 390 -10.26 0.90 30.79
CA LEU A 390 -9.85 1.87 31.81
C LEU A 390 -8.74 2.80 31.29
N GLU A 391 -7.73 2.27 30.59
CA GLU A 391 -6.67 3.10 29.98
C GLU A 391 -7.23 4.07 28.92
N ILE A 392 -8.18 3.64 28.10
CA ILE A 392 -8.86 4.50 27.13
C ILE A 392 -9.59 5.64 27.86
N ILE A 393 -10.35 5.32 28.91
CA ILE A 393 -11.07 6.32 29.72
C ILE A 393 -10.09 7.28 30.40
N LYS A 394 -9.00 6.78 30.99
CA LYS A 394 -7.95 7.60 31.60
C LYS A 394 -7.35 8.58 30.60
N ARG A 395 -6.99 8.11 29.40
CA ARG A 395 -6.43 8.95 28.34
C ARG A 395 -7.43 9.98 27.82
N SER A 396 -8.70 9.61 27.71
CA SER A 396 -9.75 10.52 27.23
C SER A 396 -10.08 11.62 28.24
N LEU A 397 -9.89 11.37 29.54
CA LEU A 397 -10.06 12.36 30.63
C LEU A 397 -8.84 13.28 30.84
N ASN A 398 -7.87 13.28 29.92
CA ASN A 398 -6.72 14.20 29.98
C ASN A 398 -7.20 15.66 30.03
N PRO A 399 -6.65 16.51 30.93
CA PRO A 399 -7.02 17.93 31.02
C PRO A 399 -6.92 18.73 29.72
N GLN A 400 -6.10 18.28 28.75
CA GLN A 400 -5.99 18.92 27.44
C GLN A 400 -7.20 18.67 26.52
N ASN A 401 -8.07 17.72 26.85
CA ASN A 401 -9.25 17.39 26.07
C ASN A 401 -10.37 18.43 26.30
N ARG A 402 -10.73 19.17 25.24
CA ARG A 402 -11.82 20.16 25.28
C ARG A 402 -13.20 19.53 25.52
N GLY A 403 -13.37 18.27 25.15
CA GLY A 403 -14.59 17.49 25.38
C GLY A 403 -14.65 16.79 26.74
N ARG A 404 -13.69 17.04 27.65
CA ARG A 404 -13.61 16.34 28.94
C ARG A 404 -14.91 16.39 29.74
N ASP A 405 -15.52 17.54 29.88
CA ASP A 405 -16.75 17.68 30.70
C ASP A 405 -17.91 16.85 30.14
N GLY A 406 -17.97 16.65 28.82
CA GLY A 406 -18.92 15.74 28.19
C GLY A 406 -18.67 14.27 28.57
N LEU A 407 -17.41 13.84 28.65
CA LEU A 407 -17.04 12.50 29.11
C LEU A 407 -17.32 12.31 30.60
N VAL A 408 -17.05 13.33 31.42
CA VAL A 408 -17.36 13.31 32.86
C VAL A 408 -18.87 13.17 33.08
N LYS A 409 -19.69 13.89 32.29
CA LYS A 409 -21.13 13.72 32.31
C LYS A 409 -21.55 12.29 31.93
N GLN A 410 -21.02 11.74 30.84
CA GLN A 410 -21.30 10.36 30.45
C GLN A 410 -20.90 9.36 31.56
N ALA A 411 -19.79 9.60 32.26
CA ALA A 411 -19.35 8.77 33.39
C ALA A 411 -20.36 8.77 34.55
N LEU A 412 -20.98 9.91 34.83
CA LEU A 412 -22.06 10.02 35.81
C LEU A 412 -23.32 9.29 35.33
N ASP A 413 -23.74 9.55 34.09
CA ASP A 413 -24.96 8.98 33.50
C ASP A 413 -24.90 7.45 33.45
N CYS A 414 -23.73 6.87 33.18
CA CYS A 414 -23.53 5.42 33.17
C CYS A 414 -23.14 4.81 34.54
N LYS A 415 -23.04 5.60 35.61
CA LYS A 415 -22.62 5.15 36.96
C LYS A 415 -21.19 4.55 37.01
N LEU A 416 -20.28 5.08 36.19
CA LEU A 416 -18.88 4.66 36.18
C LEU A 416 -18.22 4.85 37.55
N VAL A 417 -18.53 5.93 38.27
CA VAL A 417 -17.94 6.21 39.59
C VAL A 417 -18.22 5.07 40.57
N GLN A 418 -19.47 4.61 40.67
CA GLN A 418 -19.82 3.45 41.51
C GLN A 418 -19.14 2.17 41.03
N ALA A 419 -19.09 1.92 39.71
CA ALA A 419 -18.41 0.74 39.17
C ALA A 419 -16.91 0.71 39.53
N LEU A 420 -16.24 1.87 39.49
CA LEU A 420 -14.84 2.03 39.89
C LEU A 420 -14.63 1.78 41.38
N LEU A 421 -15.50 2.32 42.24
CA LEU A 421 -15.44 2.10 43.69
C LEU A 421 -15.67 0.63 44.05
N ASN A 422 -16.60 -0.05 43.37
CA ASN A 422 -16.82 -1.49 43.55
C ASN A 422 -15.60 -2.34 43.15
N ILE A 423 -14.78 -1.86 42.22
CA ILE A 423 -13.52 -2.54 41.86
C ILE A 423 -12.47 -2.41 42.97
N LEU A 424 -12.47 -1.31 43.72
CA LEU A 424 -11.56 -1.08 44.85
C LEU A 424 -12.02 -1.76 46.15
N ASP A 425 -13.24 -2.28 46.18
CA ASP A 425 -13.81 -2.92 47.36
C ASP A 425 -13.06 -4.23 47.69
N TRP A 426 -12.23 -4.15 48.73
CA TRP A 426 -11.42 -5.26 49.23
C TRP A 426 -12.27 -6.27 50.02
N ASN A 427 -13.42 -5.85 50.58
CA ASN A 427 -14.33 -6.74 51.31
C ASN A 427 -15.01 -7.75 50.37
N ALA A 428 -15.25 -7.36 49.11
CA ALA A 428 -15.82 -8.24 48.10
C ALA A 428 -14.81 -9.30 47.57
N GLN A 429 -13.50 -9.14 47.86
CA GLN A 429 -12.44 -10.02 47.37
C GLN A 429 -12.02 -11.10 48.37
N GLU A 430 -12.29 -10.95 49.67
CA GLU A 430 -11.95 -11.94 50.70
C GLU A 430 -12.70 -13.28 50.57
N GLY A 431 -13.79 -13.32 49.80
CA GLY A 431 -14.60 -14.52 49.55
C GLY A 431 -14.20 -15.39 48.34
N LYS A 432 -13.20 -15.00 47.54
CA LYS A 432 -12.72 -15.80 46.38
C LYS A 432 -11.37 -16.43 46.70
N GLU A 433 -11.35 -17.76 46.66
CA GLU A 433 -10.25 -18.63 47.09
C GLU A 433 -8.86 -18.19 46.57
N LYS A 434 -7.89 -18.22 47.49
CA LYS A 434 -6.46 -18.01 47.28
C LYS A 434 -5.87 -19.09 46.35
N GLY A 435 -6.03 -18.93 45.04
CA GLY A 435 -5.18 -19.56 44.04
C GLY A 435 -4.05 -18.60 43.67
N ILE A 436 -2.81 -18.95 44.02
CA ILE A 436 -1.61 -18.20 43.57
C ILE A 436 -1.62 -18.19 42.04
N SER A 437 -1.93 -17.06 41.43
CA SER A 437 -1.97 -16.87 39.98
C SER A 437 -1.25 -15.58 39.60
N ALA A 438 -0.69 -15.53 38.40
CA ALA A 438 -0.02 -14.39 37.77
C ALA A 438 -0.86 -13.08 37.73
N ASN A 439 -2.11 -13.12 38.18
CA ASN A 439 -3.08 -12.03 38.21
C ASN A 439 -2.75 -10.88 39.18
N ASN A 440 -1.82 -11.04 40.13
CA ASN A 440 -1.55 -9.99 41.12
C ASN A 440 -1.01 -8.67 40.49
N ALA A 441 -0.23 -8.76 39.41
CA ALA A 441 0.33 -7.58 38.74
C ALA A 441 -0.71 -6.82 37.89
N ASP A 442 -1.57 -7.56 37.18
CA ASP A 442 -2.64 -6.98 36.36
C ASP A 442 -3.76 -6.42 37.23
N GLU A 443 -4.10 -7.08 38.34
CA GLU A 443 -5.03 -6.56 39.35
C GLU A 443 -4.46 -5.33 40.07
N GLY A 444 -3.15 -5.31 40.33
CA GLY A 444 -2.45 -4.11 40.81
C GLY A 444 -2.53 -2.94 39.83
N THR A 445 -2.26 -3.21 38.54
CA THR A 445 -2.37 -2.23 37.45
C THR A 445 -3.80 -1.69 37.33
N GLN A 446 -4.80 -2.56 37.43
CA GLN A 446 -6.20 -2.18 37.43
C GLN A 446 -6.53 -1.21 38.58
N ARG A 447 -6.10 -1.51 39.81
CA ARG A 447 -6.34 -0.65 40.98
C ARG A 447 -5.70 0.73 40.81
N VAL A 448 -4.45 0.79 40.33
CA VAL A 448 -3.77 2.06 40.05
C VAL A 448 -4.53 2.89 39.00
N LEU A 449 -4.96 2.26 37.91
CA LEU A 449 -5.75 2.93 36.87
C LEU A 449 -7.07 3.47 37.42
N VAL A 450 -7.75 2.71 38.28
CA VAL A 450 -9.01 3.14 38.90
C VAL A 450 -8.79 4.39 39.76
N VAL A 451 -7.75 4.39 40.61
CA VAL A 451 -7.39 5.55 41.46
C VAL A 451 -7.07 6.77 40.60
N ASP A 452 -6.26 6.60 39.55
CA ASP A 452 -5.93 7.67 38.60
C ASP A 452 -7.18 8.26 37.91
N ILE A 453 -8.10 7.40 37.48
CA ILE A 453 -9.35 7.84 36.82
C ILE A 453 -10.22 8.62 37.81
N ILE A 454 -10.35 8.17 39.06
CA ILE A 454 -11.11 8.91 40.08
C ILE A 454 -10.48 10.29 40.34
N HIS A 455 -9.16 10.38 40.44
CA HIS A 455 -8.48 11.68 40.55
C HIS A 455 -8.72 12.58 39.32
N LEU A 456 -8.68 12.02 38.11
CA LEU A 456 -8.97 12.76 36.88
C LEU A 456 -10.43 13.22 36.79
N LEU A 457 -11.39 12.44 37.29
CA LEU A 457 -12.80 12.79 37.37
C LEU A 457 -13.06 13.92 38.39
N ARG A 458 -12.28 13.98 39.49
CA ARG A 458 -12.38 15.02 40.54
C ARG A 458 -11.71 16.35 40.21
N LYS A 459 -10.89 16.41 39.16
CA LYS A 459 -10.29 17.68 38.69
C LYS A 459 -11.37 18.68 38.28
N ASP A 460 -11.06 19.97 38.43
CA ASP A 460 -12.00 21.07 38.19
C ASP A 460 -12.74 20.95 36.85
N GLY A 461 -14.03 21.23 36.87
CA GLY A 461 -14.95 21.07 35.73
C GLY A 461 -16.40 21.19 36.19
N ALA A 462 -17.34 21.23 35.24
CA ALA A 462 -18.76 21.51 35.53
C ALA A 462 -19.42 20.49 36.50
N TYR A 463 -18.92 19.26 36.55
CA TYR A 463 -19.48 18.16 37.35
C TYR A 463 -18.54 17.71 38.49
N ALA A 464 -17.45 18.44 38.73
CA ALA A 464 -16.41 18.02 39.67
C ALA A 464 -16.92 17.94 41.12
N GLU A 465 -17.75 18.90 41.56
CA GLU A 465 -18.28 18.92 42.94
C GLU A 465 -19.18 17.71 43.22
N VAL A 466 -20.09 17.37 42.30
CA VAL A 466 -20.97 16.20 42.42
C VAL A 466 -20.15 14.90 42.56
N ILE A 467 -19.03 14.81 41.83
CA ILE A 467 -18.14 13.64 41.91
C ILE A 467 -17.36 13.64 43.23
N ARG A 468 -16.90 14.79 43.71
CA ARG A 468 -16.21 14.90 45.00
C ARG A 468 -17.14 14.47 46.14
N GLU A 469 -18.36 14.97 46.16
CA GLU A 469 -19.38 14.57 47.15
C GLU A 469 -19.60 13.05 47.15
N MET A 470 -19.90 12.44 46.00
CA MET A 470 -20.13 10.99 45.91
C MET A 470 -18.91 10.14 46.33
N VAL A 471 -17.71 10.61 46.03
CA VAL A 471 -16.47 9.86 46.28
C VAL A 471 -15.99 10.05 47.73
N ASP A 472 -16.12 11.25 48.29
CA ASP A 472 -15.68 11.56 49.65
C ASP A 472 -16.64 11.00 50.72
N GLU A 473 -17.90 10.73 50.36
CA GLU A 473 -18.84 9.96 51.19
C GLU A 473 -18.43 8.47 51.31
N ASN A 474 -17.66 7.92 50.36
CA ASN A 474 -17.34 6.50 50.32
C ASN A 474 -16.13 6.15 51.22
N GLU A 475 -16.33 5.23 52.16
CA GLU A 475 -15.27 4.80 53.10
C GLU A 475 -14.11 4.05 52.43
N ILE A 476 -14.37 3.30 51.36
CA ILE A 476 -13.35 2.56 50.60
C ILE A 476 -12.39 3.57 49.97
N TRP A 477 -12.90 4.66 49.39
CA TRP A 477 -12.04 5.68 48.79
C TRP A 477 -11.13 6.36 49.81
N LYS A 478 -11.58 6.59 51.05
CA LYS A 478 -10.75 7.20 52.10
C LYS A 478 -9.47 6.40 52.36
N ALA A 479 -9.55 5.06 52.30
CA ALA A 479 -8.40 4.17 52.46
C ALA A 479 -7.38 4.25 51.31
N TYR A 480 -7.84 4.56 50.08
CA TYR A 480 -6.99 4.63 48.88
C TYR A 480 -6.52 6.05 48.51
N SER A 481 -7.24 7.10 48.94
CA SER A 481 -7.00 8.48 48.50
C SER A 481 -5.64 9.07 48.85
N GLN A 482 -4.96 8.51 49.86
CA GLN A 482 -3.65 8.97 50.34
C GLN A 482 -2.50 8.01 49.96
N GLN A 483 -2.79 6.86 49.33
CA GLN A 483 -1.75 5.90 48.99
C GLN A 483 -0.97 6.39 47.76
N LYS A 484 0.32 6.68 47.95
CA LYS A 484 1.23 7.02 46.86
C LYS A 484 1.37 5.82 45.90
N HIS A 485 1.48 6.14 44.60
CA HIS A 485 1.51 5.17 43.49
C HIS A 485 2.58 4.07 43.63
N ASP A 486 3.61 4.28 44.43
CA ASP A 486 4.77 3.39 44.58
C ASP A 486 4.46 2.09 45.35
N LEU A 487 3.38 2.03 46.13
CA LEU A 487 3.06 0.85 46.95
C LEU A 487 2.39 -0.30 46.17
N PHE A 488 2.02 -0.05 44.90
CA PHE A 488 1.26 -1.00 44.07
C PHE A 488 2.11 -1.71 43.01
N LEU A 489 3.41 -1.40 42.92
CA LEU A 489 4.33 -2.11 42.04
C LEU A 489 4.88 -3.35 42.77
N PRO A 490 4.94 -4.53 42.12
CA PRO A 490 5.65 -5.67 42.69
C PRO A 490 7.14 -5.32 42.83
N SER A 491 7.73 -5.59 43.99
CA SER A 491 9.09 -5.24 44.41
C SER A 491 10.25 -5.90 43.61
N ASN A 492 10.11 -6.13 42.30
CA ASN A 492 11.15 -6.70 41.44
C ASN A 492 11.75 -5.69 40.46
N ALA A 493 11.82 -4.41 40.84
CA ALA A 493 12.60 -3.40 40.14
C ALA A 493 13.66 -2.82 41.08
N ASN A 494 14.52 -3.69 41.62
CA ASN A 494 15.85 -3.37 42.14
C ASN A 494 16.57 -4.71 42.33
N ASP A 495 17.21 -5.19 41.26
CA ASP A 495 18.51 -5.86 41.28
C ASP A 495 18.80 -6.48 39.91
N SER A 496 19.38 -5.70 39.01
CA SER A 496 20.50 -6.15 38.18
C SER A 496 21.17 -4.94 37.57
N THR A 497 22.46 -4.85 37.86
CA THR A 497 23.46 -3.92 37.35
C THR A 497 23.73 -4.11 35.87
#